data_AF-A0A392QLW2-F1
#
_entry.id   AF-A0A392QLW2-F1
#
_cell.length_a   1.000
_cell.length_b   1.000
_cell.length_c   1.000
_cell.angle_alpha   90.00
_cell.angle_beta   90.00
_cell.angle_gamma   90.00
#
_symmetry.space_group_name_H-M   'P 1'
#
loop_
_entity.id
_entity.type
_entity.pdbx_description
1 polymer ?
#
loop_
_entity_poly.entity_id
_entity_poly.type
_entity_poly.pdbx_seq_one_letter_code
_entity_poly.pdbx_strand_id
1 'polypeptide(L)' 'MDIHANPSDPKTFPFTLLGNKIDIDGGNSRVVSEKKAKDWCTSKGNIPYFETSAKEDNNV' A
#
# COMPACT_ATOMS: atom_id res chain seq x y z
N MET A 1 -27.38 4.64 8.74
CA MET A 1 -27.33 4.79 7.29
C MET A 1 -25.92 4.44 6.87
N ASP A 2 -25.73 3.24 6.38
CA ASP A 2 -24.41 2.78 5.96
C ASP A 2 -24.02 3.50 4.66
N ILE A 3 -23.06 4.42 4.77
CA ILE A 3 -22.34 4.98 3.64
C ILE A 3 -21.43 3.89 3.08
N HIS A 4 -22.00 2.94 2.35
CA HIS A 4 -21.22 2.11 1.46
C HIS A 4 -20.69 3.03 0.35
N ALA A 5 -19.37 3.17 0.28
CA ALA A 5 -18.71 3.71 -0.89
C ALA A 5 -19.03 2.77 -2.05
N ASN A 6 -20.11 3.03 -2.77
CA ASN A 6 -20.41 2.46 -4.08
C ASN A 6 -19.80 3.42 -5.10
N PRO A 7 -18.49 3.32 -5.42
CA PRO A 7 -17.91 4.16 -6.44
C PRO A 7 -18.65 3.93 -7.75
N SER A 8 -19.02 5.03 -8.41
CA SER A 8 -19.76 5.01 -9.67
C SER A 8 -19.02 4.24 -10.77
N ASP A 9 -17.69 4.17 -10.66
CA ASP A 9 -16.84 3.29 -11.45
C ASP A 9 -15.75 2.67 -10.55
N PRO A 10 -15.88 1.38 -10.18
CA PRO A 10 -14.89 0.68 -9.37
C PRO A 10 -13.49 0.63 -9.99
N LYS A 11 -13.36 0.83 -11.32
CA LYS A 11 -12.06 0.79 -12.02
C LYS A 11 -11.26 2.08 -11.86
N THR A 12 -11.92 3.20 -11.56
CA THR A 12 -11.29 4.51 -11.39
C THR A 12 -11.20 4.94 -9.93
N PHE A 13 -11.69 4.11 -9.01
CA PHE A 13 -11.59 4.41 -7.59
C PHE A 13 -10.10 4.47 -7.17
N PRO A 14 -9.67 5.56 -6.51
CA PRO A 14 -8.26 5.75 -6.20
C PRO A 14 -7.85 4.84 -5.06
N PHE A 15 -7.08 3.81 -5.37
CA PHE A 15 -6.42 2.97 -4.37
C PHE A 15 -5.00 3.46 -4.12
N THR A 16 -4.50 3.21 -2.92
CA THR A 16 -3.09 3.35 -2.55
C THR A 16 -2.69 2.10 -1.78
N LEU A 17 -1.49 1.60 -2.04
CA LEU A 17 -0.93 0.45 -1.33
C LEU A 17 0.05 0.93 -0.26
N LEU A 18 -0.11 0.45 0.97
CA LEU A 18 0.81 0.74 2.08
C LEU A 18 1.52 -0.55 2.52
N GLY A 19 2.84 -0.57 2.40
CA GLY A 19 3.71 -1.56 3.04
C GLY A 19 4.02 -1.10 4.46
N ASN A 20 3.22 -1.52 5.44
CA ASN A 20 3.39 -1.13 6.84
C ASN A 20 4.43 -2.00 7.56
N LYS A 21 4.92 -1.51 8.70
CA LYS A 21 5.83 -2.18 9.64
C LYS A 21 7.24 -2.39 9.10
N ILE A 22 7.74 -1.42 8.36
CA ILE A 22 9.10 -1.49 7.79
C ILE A 22 10.20 -1.47 8.86
N ASP A 23 9.86 -1.06 10.08
CA ASP A 23 10.73 -1.07 11.26
C ASP A 23 11.07 -2.48 11.77
N ILE A 24 10.22 -3.47 11.48
CA ILE A 24 10.41 -4.83 12.00
C ILE A 24 11.64 -5.45 11.34
N ASP A 25 12.66 -5.74 12.16
CA ASP A 25 13.89 -6.42 11.73
C ASP A 25 14.61 -5.68 10.59
N GLY A 26 14.44 -4.35 10.49
CA GLY A 26 14.96 -3.55 9.38
C GLY A 26 14.45 -4.01 8.01
N GLY A 27 13.29 -4.65 7.97
CA GLY A 27 12.72 -5.24 6.76
C GLY A 27 13.28 -6.61 6.38
N ASN A 28 14.19 -7.22 7.15
CA ASN A 28 14.77 -8.53 6.81
C ASN A 28 13.78 -9.70 6.96
N SER A 29 12.81 -9.58 7.88
CA SER A 29 11.73 -10.56 8.06
C SER A 29 10.63 -10.47 6.97
N ARG A 30 10.80 -9.61 5.97
CA ARG A 30 9.81 -9.34 4.93
C ARG A 30 9.76 -10.45 3.89
N VAL A 31 8.55 -10.95 3.63
CA VAL A 31 8.29 -11.96 2.59
C VAL A 31 7.91 -11.37 1.22
N VAL A 32 7.55 -10.09 1.18
CA VAL A 32 7.25 -9.33 -0.06
C VAL A 32 8.22 -8.19 -0.20
N SER A 33 9.23 -8.32 -1.07
CA SER A 33 10.19 -7.23 -1.32
C SER A 33 9.52 -5.98 -1.88
N GLU A 34 10.14 -4.83 -1.65
CA GLU A 34 9.71 -3.54 -2.19
C GLU A 34 9.54 -3.60 -3.73
N LYS A 35 10.49 -4.23 -4.43
CA LYS A 35 10.41 -4.42 -5.88
C LYS A 35 9.14 -5.17 -6.30
N LYS A 36 8.81 -6.27 -5.61
CA LYS A 36 7.61 -7.07 -5.92
C LYS A 36 6.33 -6.26 -5.70
N ALA A 37 6.27 -5.44 -4.65
CA ALA A 37 5.13 -4.57 -4.39
C ALA A 37 4.98 -3.49 -5.47
N LYS A 38 6.09 -2.84 -5.86
CA LYS A 38 6.13 -1.85 -6.94
C LYS A 38 5.71 -2.43 -8.29
N ASP A 39 6.27 -3.58 -8.68
CA ASP A 39 5.91 -4.28 -9.92
C ASP A 39 4.41 -4.60 -9.96
N TRP A 40 3.85 -5.06 -8.84
CA TRP A 40 2.42 -5.33 -8.72
C TRP A 40 1.59 -4.05 -8.89
N CYS A 41 1.97 -2.95 -8.25
CA CYS A 41 1.28 -1.66 -8.39
C CYS A 41 1.28 -1.14 -9.83
N THR A 42 2.40 -1.24 -10.53
CA THR A 42 2.50 -0.94 -11.97
C THR A 42 1.51 -1.78 -12.77
N SER A 43 1.44 -3.10 -12.50
CA SER A 43 0.51 -4.01 -13.18
C SER A 43 -0.99 -3.74 -12.90
N LYS A 44 -1.30 -2.96 -11.86
CA LYS A 44 -2.67 -2.62 -11.43
C LYS A 44 -3.09 -1.21 -11.82
N GLY A 45 -2.43 -0.62 -12.82
CA GLY A 45 -2.75 0.73 -13.30
C GLY A 45 -1.98 1.83 -12.55
N ASN A 46 -0.75 1.53 -12.15
CA ASN A 46 0.14 2.45 -11.44
C ASN A 46 -0.43 2.94 -10.10
N ILE A 47 -0.93 2.01 -9.28
CA ILE A 47 -1.38 2.31 -7.92
C ILE A 47 -0.22 2.95 -7.13
N PRO A 48 -0.41 4.11 -6.48
CA PRO A 48 0.60 4.67 -5.58
C PRO A 48 0.98 3.69 -4.47
N TYR A 49 2.27 3.56 -4.21
CA TYR A 49 2.81 2.68 -3.18
C TYR A 49 3.70 3.44 -2.21
N PHE A 50 3.49 3.25 -0.92
CA PHE A 50 4.31 3.84 0.15
C PHE A 50 4.73 2.78 1.16
N GLU A 51 5.92 2.95 1.70
CA GLU A 51 6.40 2.21 2.85
C GLU A 51 6.14 3.03 4.10
N THR A 52 5.63 2.41 5.16
CA THR A 52 5.20 3.12 6.37
C THR A 52 5.66 2.38 7.63
N SER A 53 5.90 3.13 8.71
CA SER A 53 6.04 2.59 10.06
C SER A 53 5.29 3.50 11.03
N ALA A 54 4.15 3.02 11.51
CA ALA A 54 3.41 3.71 12.58
C ALA A 54 4.19 3.77 13.90
N LYS A 55 5.14 2.86 14.12
CA LYS A 55 5.97 2.84 15.33
C LYS A 55 7.04 3.93 15.29
N GLU A 56 7.62 4.17 14.11
CA GLU A 56 8.73 5.09 13.91
C GLU A 56 8.29 6.42 13.28
N ASP A 57 6.99 6.66 13.16
CA ASP A 57 6.41 7.85 12.50
C ASP A 57 6.93 8.05 11.07
N ASN A 58 7.17 6.94 10.36
CA ASN A 58 7.63 6.96 8.98
C ASN A 58 6.43 6.95 8.02
N ASN A 59 6.24 8.04 7.28
CA ASN A 59 5.18 8.22 6.28
C ASN A 59 3.76 8.02 6.85
N VAL A 60 3.51 8.53 8.07
CA VAL A 60 2.22 8.48 8.78
C VAL A 60 1.61 9.88 8.90
#